data_AF-A0A932M3W4-F1
#
_entry.id   AF-A0A932M3W4-F1
#
_cell.length_a   1.000
_cell.length_b   1.000
_cell.length_c   1.000
_cell.angle_alpha   90.00
_cell.angle_beta   90.00
_cell.angle_gamma   90.00
#
_symmetry.space_group_name_H-M   'P 1'
#
loop_
_entity.id
_entity.type
_entity.pdbx_description
1 polymer ?
#
loop_
_entity_poly.entity_id
_entity_poly.type
_entity_poly.pdbx_seq_one_letter_code
_entity_poly.pdbx_strand_id
1 'polypeptide(L)'
;MAEEKKQSIDQATIEMIEKAAKDGALTVFQRAETTRACPIGAEGSCCSICAMGPCRVMSPRGKEETAEDRRRRVGVCGATPETISARMFLRKIAAGTASHGDHGRTMAKFFLAVAKGEAPGYSIKDEQKLLQLALDLGVAIGERRNEEIAIDIAKLLLAEFGKQEGELL
;
A
#
# COMPACT_ATOMS: atom_id res chain seq x y z
N MET A 1 1.30 -42.63 3.13
CA MET A 1 0.78 -41.47 3.87
C MET A 1 1.30 -40.23 3.15
N ALA A 2 0.43 -39.35 2.68
CA ALA A 2 0.87 -38.13 2.01
C ALA A 2 1.73 -37.32 3.00
N GLU A 3 2.90 -36.85 2.57
CA GLU A 3 3.72 -35.93 3.36
C GLU A 3 2.85 -34.76 3.84
N GLU A 4 2.82 -34.56 5.15
CA GLU A 4 2.09 -33.46 5.76
C GLU A 4 2.75 -32.16 5.28
N LYS A 5 2.08 -31.46 4.37
CA LYS A 5 2.62 -30.25 3.75
C LYS A 5 2.76 -29.19 4.82
N LYS A 6 3.98 -29.00 5.33
CA LYS A 6 4.28 -27.98 6.34
C LYS A 6 3.86 -26.60 5.81
N GLN A 7 2.95 -25.95 6.54
CA GLN A 7 2.40 -24.64 6.19
C GLN A 7 3.36 -23.49 6.52
N SER A 8 4.35 -23.74 7.39
CA SER A 8 5.44 -22.82 7.73
C SER A 8 6.75 -23.58 7.89
N ILE A 9 7.88 -22.90 7.75
CA ILE A 9 9.20 -23.42 8.12
C ILE A 9 9.54 -23.12 9.59
N ASP A 10 8.83 -22.19 10.22
CA ASP A 10 9.01 -21.79 11.61
C ASP A 10 8.31 -22.81 12.54
N GLN A 11 9.09 -23.39 13.45
CA GLN A 11 8.62 -24.44 14.36
C GLN A 11 7.55 -23.95 15.34
N ALA A 12 7.69 -22.75 15.89
CA ALA A 12 6.69 -22.17 16.78
C ALA A 12 5.36 -21.93 16.04
N THR A 13 5.45 -21.52 14.76
CA THR A 13 4.26 -21.37 13.92
C THR A 13 3.55 -22.70 13.68
N ILE A 14 4.30 -23.78 13.42
CA ILE A 14 3.72 -25.14 13.24
C ILE A 14 2.98 -25.57 14.51
N GLU A 15 3.61 -25.44 15.68
CA GLU A 15 2.99 -25.78 16.97
C GLU A 15 1.70 -24.98 17.22
N MET A 16 1.68 -23.70 16.87
CA MET A 16 0.49 -22.87 17.02
C MET A 16 -0.62 -23.22 16.01
N ILE A 17 -0.29 -23.67 14.81
CA ILE A 17 -1.28 -24.17 13.84
C ILE A 17 -1.92 -25.46 14.36
N GLU A 18 -1.12 -26.38 14.92
CA GLU A 18 -1.64 -27.62 15.53
C GLU A 18 -2.55 -27.33 16.71
N LYS A 19 -2.15 -26.39 17.57
CA LYS A 19 -3.00 -25.93 18.68
C LYS A 19 -4.30 -25.32 18.16
N ALA A 20 -4.22 -24.42 17.16
CA ALA A 20 -5.39 -23.81 16.56
C ALA A 20 -6.36 -24.87 15.99
N ALA A 21 -5.85 -25.93 15.36
CA ALA A 21 -6.66 -27.05 14.89
C ALA A 21 -7.37 -27.78 16.04
N LYS A 22 -6.67 -28.05 17.16
CA LYS A 22 -7.25 -28.68 18.36
C LYS A 22 -8.34 -27.82 19.01
N ASP A 23 -8.15 -26.50 18.97
CA ASP A 23 -9.09 -25.52 19.54
C ASP A 23 -10.27 -25.19 18.60
N GLY A 24 -10.29 -25.75 17.38
CA GLY A 24 -11.30 -25.42 16.37
C GLY A 24 -11.17 -24.00 15.80
N ALA A 25 -10.01 -23.36 15.95
CA ALA A 25 -9.72 -22.02 15.46
C ALA A 25 -9.24 -22.05 14.00
N LEU A 26 -9.91 -21.29 13.14
CA LEU A 26 -9.60 -21.24 11.71
C LEU A 26 -8.40 -20.35 11.39
N THR A 27 -7.36 -20.93 10.80
CA THR A 27 -6.13 -20.20 10.41
C THR A 27 -6.19 -19.64 9.00
N VAL A 28 -5.25 -18.76 8.66
CA VAL A 28 -5.11 -18.22 7.29
C VAL A 28 -4.81 -19.32 6.27
N PHE A 29 -4.04 -20.35 6.65
CA PHE A 29 -3.67 -21.45 5.76
C PHE A 29 -4.90 -22.28 5.35
N GLN A 30 -5.76 -22.61 6.31
CA GLN A 30 -7.02 -23.31 6.05
C GLN A 30 -7.97 -22.49 5.16
N ARG A 31 -8.03 -21.16 5.37
CA ARG A 31 -8.79 -20.26 4.48
C ARG A 31 -8.20 -20.24 3.06
N ALA A 32 -6.88 -20.23 2.92
CA ALA A 32 -6.22 -20.22 1.62
C ALA A 32 -6.46 -21.53 0.84
N GLU A 33 -6.49 -22.68 1.51
CA GLU A 33 -6.79 -23.99 0.90
C GLU A 33 -8.21 -24.06 0.32
N THR A 34 -9.17 -23.41 0.98
CA THR A 34 -10.59 -23.43 0.57
C THR A 34 -10.97 -22.28 -0.36
N THR A 35 -10.19 -21.20 -0.40
CA THR A 35 -10.48 -20.02 -1.22
C THR A 35 -9.77 -20.08 -2.57
N ARG A 36 -10.44 -20.61 -3.59
CA ARG A 36 -9.91 -20.58 -4.97
C ARG A 36 -10.04 -19.19 -5.58
N ALA A 37 -8.98 -18.70 -6.20
CA ALA A 37 -9.01 -17.42 -6.91
C ALA A 37 -9.97 -17.47 -8.11
N CYS A 38 -10.83 -16.45 -8.25
CA CYS A 38 -11.65 -16.28 -9.45
C CYS A 38 -10.74 -16.04 -10.66
N PRO A 39 -10.83 -16.83 -11.75
CA PRO A 39 -9.90 -16.71 -12.88
C PRO A 39 -9.88 -15.31 -13.52
N ILE A 40 -11.03 -14.63 -13.60
CA ILE A 40 -11.15 -13.29 -14.17
C ILE A 40 -10.52 -12.24 -13.24
N GLY A 41 -10.76 -12.39 -11.93
CA GLY A 41 -10.18 -11.50 -10.91
C GLY A 41 -8.67 -11.68 -10.80
N ALA A 42 -8.17 -12.91 -10.94
CA ALA A 42 -6.74 -13.22 -10.94
C ALA A 42 -6.00 -12.54 -12.10
N GLU A 43 -6.62 -12.45 -13.28
CA GLU A 43 -6.11 -11.72 -14.44
C GLU A 43 -6.32 -10.19 -14.35
N GLY A 44 -7.06 -9.71 -13.34
CA GLY A 44 -7.38 -8.30 -13.16
C GLY A 44 -8.47 -7.74 -14.09
N SER A 45 -9.18 -8.60 -14.82
CA SER A 45 -10.10 -8.19 -15.89
C SER A 45 -11.58 -8.09 -15.45
N CYS A 46 -11.79 -7.85 -14.15
CA CYS A 46 -13.09 -7.58 -13.54
C CYS A 46 -13.15 -6.11 -13.11
N CYS A 47 -14.17 -5.37 -13.56
CA CYS A 47 -14.33 -3.94 -13.26
C CYS A 47 -15.62 -3.67 -12.48
N SER A 48 -15.48 -3.05 -11.30
CA SER A 48 -16.58 -2.61 -10.43
C SER A 48 -16.50 -1.11 -10.11
N ILE A 49 -15.92 -0.30 -11.01
CA ILE A 49 -15.71 1.15 -10.79
C ILE A 49 -17.02 1.94 -10.74
N CYS A 50 -18.05 1.51 -11.47
CA CYS A 50 -19.33 2.21 -11.60
C CYS A 50 -20.52 1.27 -11.45
N ALA A 51 -21.71 1.84 -11.32
CA ALA A 51 -22.96 1.10 -11.10
C ALA A 51 -23.49 0.31 -12.31
N MET A 52 -22.94 0.53 -13.52
CA MET A 52 -23.30 -0.29 -14.71
C MET A 52 -22.63 -1.66 -14.69
N GLY A 53 -21.62 -1.85 -13.84
CA GLY A 53 -20.93 -3.13 -13.67
C GLY A 53 -21.69 -4.09 -12.72
N PRO A 54 -21.04 -5.19 -12.30
CA PRO A 54 -19.65 -5.54 -12.56
C PRO A 54 -19.44 -6.03 -14.00
N CYS A 55 -18.50 -5.41 -14.72
CA CYS A 55 -18.08 -5.91 -16.04
C CYS A 55 -17.04 -7.01 -15.85
N ARG A 56 -17.26 -8.18 -16.46
CA ARG A 56 -16.34 -9.31 -16.47
C ARG A 56 -15.92 -9.59 -17.90
N VAL A 57 -14.74 -9.09 -18.27
CA VAL A 57 -14.31 -9.16 -19.66
C VAL A 57 -13.17 -10.18 -19.74
N MET A 58 -13.34 -11.25 -20.51
CA MET A 58 -12.32 -12.30 -20.54
C MET A 58 -11.06 -11.83 -21.28
N SER A 59 -9.88 -12.28 -20.86
CA SER A 59 -8.67 -12.20 -21.67
C SER A 59 -8.77 -13.22 -22.83
N PRO A 60 -8.14 -12.98 -24.00
CA PRO A 60 -8.21 -13.94 -25.11
C PRO A 60 -7.40 -15.22 -24.86
N ARG A 61 -6.59 -15.26 -23.78
CA ARG A 61 -5.84 -16.44 -23.30
C ARG A 61 -5.08 -17.18 -24.43
N GLY A 62 -4.42 -16.41 -25.30
CA GLY A 62 -3.62 -16.96 -26.40
C GLY A 62 -4.42 -17.46 -27.61
N LYS A 63 -5.72 -17.19 -27.69
CA LYS A 63 -6.49 -17.38 -28.92
C LYS A 63 -6.23 -16.22 -29.89
N GLU A 64 -6.06 -16.53 -31.18
CA GLU A 64 -6.15 -15.51 -32.21
C GLU A 64 -7.53 -14.88 -32.18
N GLU A 65 -7.58 -13.56 -32.16
CA GLU A 65 -8.82 -12.79 -32.16
C GLU A 65 -8.99 -12.06 -33.47
N THR A 66 -10.21 -12.11 -34.00
CA THR A 66 -10.60 -11.21 -35.09
C THR A 66 -10.81 -9.78 -34.55
N ALA A 67 -10.86 -8.81 -35.45
CA ALA A 67 -11.23 -7.44 -35.10
C ALA A 67 -12.67 -7.33 -34.53
N GLU A 68 -13.55 -8.27 -34.87
CA GLU A 68 -14.90 -8.32 -34.33
C GLU A 68 -14.92 -8.85 -32.89
N ASP A 69 -14.14 -9.88 -32.59
CA ASP A 69 -14.02 -10.44 -31.23
C ASP A 69 -13.53 -9.37 -30.24
N ARG A 70 -12.49 -8.62 -30.63
CA ARG A 70 -11.98 -7.50 -29.82
C ARG A 70 -13.03 -6.42 -29.56
N ARG A 71 -13.87 -6.12 -30.56
CA ARG A 71 -14.95 -5.12 -30.42
C ARG A 71 -16.05 -5.58 -29.47
N ARG A 72 -16.32 -6.89 -29.41
CA ARG A 72 -17.33 -7.47 -28.49
C ARG A 72 -16.79 -7.68 -27.08
N ARG A 73 -15.46 -7.84 -26.93
CA ARG A 73 -14.77 -8.11 -25.66
C ARG A 73 -14.42 -6.81 -24.93
N VAL A 74 -15.43 -6.07 -24.52
CA VAL A 74 -15.30 -4.81 -23.77
C VAL A 74 -16.31 -4.73 -22.63
N GLY A 75 -16.07 -3.87 -21.65
CA GLY A 75 -17.06 -3.51 -20.64
C GLY A 75 -18.20 -2.68 -21.24
N VAL A 76 -19.25 -2.43 -20.47
CA VAL A 76 -20.44 -1.67 -20.92
C VAL A 76 -20.08 -0.30 -21.50
N CYS A 77 -19.04 0.36 -20.96
CA CYS A 77 -18.56 1.65 -21.45
C CYS A 77 -17.52 1.56 -22.59
N GLY A 78 -17.24 0.37 -23.13
CA GLY A 78 -16.22 0.13 -24.14
C GLY A 78 -14.80 -0.10 -23.60
N ALA A 79 -14.60 -0.16 -22.28
CA ALA A 79 -13.28 -0.43 -21.70
C ALA A 79 -12.78 -1.85 -22.05
N THR A 80 -11.60 -1.96 -22.67
CA THR A 80 -10.99 -3.25 -22.99
C THR A 80 -10.41 -3.93 -21.74
N PRO A 81 -10.11 -5.24 -21.78
CA PRO A 81 -9.45 -5.96 -20.69
C PRO A 81 -8.12 -5.37 -20.25
N GLU A 82 -7.31 -4.91 -21.19
CA GLU A 82 -6.02 -4.28 -20.92
C GLU A 82 -6.23 -2.98 -20.13
N THR A 83 -7.23 -2.20 -20.54
CA THR A 83 -7.63 -0.97 -19.85
C THR A 83 -8.16 -1.27 -18.44
N ILE A 84 -8.99 -2.30 -18.28
CA ILE A 84 -9.52 -2.71 -16.98
C ILE A 84 -8.39 -3.18 -16.06
N SER A 85 -7.52 -4.08 -16.53
CA SER A 85 -6.39 -4.59 -15.74
C SER A 85 -5.44 -3.48 -15.32
N ALA A 86 -5.13 -2.53 -16.22
CA ALA A 86 -4.29 -1.37 -15.88
C ALA A 86 -4.92 -0.49 -14.80
N ARG A 87 -6.22 -0.18 -14.89
CA ARG A 87 -6.94 0.62 -13.87
C ARG A 87 -7.00 -0.09 -12.52
N MET A 88 -7.24 -1.39 -12.51
CA MET A 88 -7.29 -2.19 -11.28
C MET A 88 -5.91 -2.29 -10.62
N PHE A 89 -4.85 -2.45 -11.43
CA PHE A 89 -3.48 -2.43 -10.94
C PHE A 89 -3.10 -1.05 -10.35
N LEU A 90 -3.42 0.04 -11.05
CA LEU A 90 -3.18 1.40 -10.56
C LEU A 90 -3.88 1.67 -9.23
N ARG A 91 -5.12 1.18 -9.03
CA ARG A 91 -5.82 1.32 -7.74
C ARG A 91 -5.14 0.56 -6.60
N LYS A 92 -4.51 -0.59 -6.87
CA LYS A 92 -3.72 -1.32 -5.86
C LYS A 92 -2.48 -0.51 -5.46
N ILE A 93 -1.78 0.07 -6.44
CA ILE A 93 -0.64 0.96 -6.18
C ILE A 93 -1.10 2.16 -5.34
N ALA A 94 -2.15 2.86 -5.79
CA ALA A 94 -2.68 4.02 -5.09
C ALA A 94 -3.09 3.71 -3.65
N ALA A 95 -3.68 2.54 -3.38
CA ALA A 95 -4.01 2.12 -2.01
C ALA A 95 -2.76 1.95 -1.13
N GLY A 96 -1.72 1.28 -1.63
CA GLY A 96 -0.46 1.13 -0.89
C GLY A 96 0.27 2.46 -0.68
N THR A 97 0.33 3.30 -1.72
CA THR A 97 0.89 4.65 -1.64
C THR A 97 0.13 5.51 -0.63
N ALA A 98 -1.21 5.43 -0.58
CA ALA A 98 -2.01 6.15 0.39
C ALA A 98 -1.72 5.71 1.83
N SER A 99 -1.54 4.40 2.08
CA SER A 99 -1.17 3.90 3.41
C SER A 99 0.19 4.43 3.88
N HIS A 100 1.22 4.39 3.02
CA HIS A 100 2.53 4.96 3.36
C HIS A 100 2.51 6.48 3.46
N GLY A 101 1.72 7.16 2.60
CA GLY A 101 1.52 8.60 2.64
C GLY A 101 0.90 9.04 3.97
N ASP A 102 -0.16 8.38 4.42
CA ASP A 102 -0.82 8.76 5.68
C ASP A 102 0.02 8.40 6.92
N HIS A 103 0.79 7.29 6.86
CA HIS A 103 1.81 7.00 7.86
C HIS A 103 2.84 8.13 7.95
N GLY A 104 3.44 8.53 6.82
CA GLY A 104 4.42 9.60 6.75
C GLY A 104 3.85 10.95 7.22
N ARG A 105 2.63 11.28 6.80
CA ARG A 105 1.94 12.52 7.22
C ARG A 105 1.69 12.54 8.72
N THR A 106 1.28 11.40 9.29
CA THR A 106 1.05 11.26 10.73
C THR A 106 2.36 11.43 11.49
N MET A 107 3.46 10.83 11.02
CA MET A 107 4.78 11.01 11.61
C MET A 107 5.27 12.46 11.51
N ALA A 108 5.06 13.15 10.38
CA ALA A 108 5.44 14.56 10.24
C ALA A 108 4.63 15.49 11.18
N LYS A 109 3.31 15.25 11.33
CA LYS A 109 2.47 15.97 12.31
C LYS A 109 2.93 15.71 13.74
N PHE A 110 3.22 14.46 14.06
CA PHE A 110 3.70 14.06 15.37
C PHE A 110 5.06 14.69 15.68
N PHE A 111 5.98 14.66 14.73
CA PHE A 111 7.29 15.29 14.84
C PHE A 111 7.16 16.81 15.08
N LEU A 112 6.25 17.50 14.39
CA LEU A 112 5.94 18.90 14.66
C LEU A 112 5.43 19.12 16.08
N ALA A 113 4.54 18.26 16.58
CA ALA A 113 4.02 18.36 17.95
C ALA A 113 5.13 18.15 18.99
N VAL A 114 6.04 17.18 18.79
CA VAL A 114 7.22 16.98 19.63
C VAL A 114 8.10 18.23 19.65
N ALA A 115 8.41 18.78 18.47
CA ALA A 115 9.26 19.96 18.35
C ALA A 115 8.64 21.23 19.00
N LYS A 116 7.31 21.31 19.07
CA LYS A 116 6.59 22.37 19.80
C LYS A 116 6.41 22.12 21.30
N GLY A 117 6.81 20.95 21.80
CA GLY A 117 6.55 20.54 23.18
C GLY A 117 5.10 20.16 23.47
N GLU A 118 4.30 19.88 22.44
CA GLU A 118 2.88 19.51 22.52
C GLU A 118 2.66 17.99 22.67
N ALA A 119 3.74 17.19 22.66
CA ALA A 119 3.69 15.73 22.80
C ALA A 119 4.48 15.26 24.04
N PRO A 120 3.85 15.25 25.25
CA PRO A 120 4.50 14.84 26.48
C PRO A 120 5.05 13.41 26.41
N GLY A 121 6.24 13.20 26.98
CA GLY A 121 6.92 11.89 26.98
C GLY A 121 7.73 11.58 25.73
N TYR A 122 7.75 12.49 24.75
CA TYR A 122 8.57 12.39 23.55
C TYR A 122 9.55 13.54 23.45
N SER A 123 10.72 13.24 22.88
CA SER A 123 11.78 14.19 22.63
C SER A 123 12.53 13.78 21.36
N ILE A 124 13.26 14.73 20.79
CA ILE A 124 14.21 14.44 19.72
C ILE A 124 15.38 13.66 20.35
N LYS A 125 15.53 12.39 19.97
CA LYS A 125 16.56 11.51 20.53
C LYS A 125 17.86 11.50 19.73
N ASP A 126 17.76 11.73 18.42
CA ASP A 126 18.89 11.66 17.50
C ASP A 126 19.12 13.03 16.86
N GLU A 127 19.97 13.81 17.53
CA GLU A 127 20.36 15.15 17.09
C GLU A 127 21.21 15.09 15.81
N GLN A 128 22.10 14.11 15.68
CA GLN A 128 22.93 13.97 14.48
C GLN A 128 22.05 13.74 13.24
N LYS A 129 21.02 12.90 13.35
CA LYS A 129 20.07 12.67 12.26
C LYS A 129 19.22 13.89 11.95
N LEU A 130 18.81 14.65 12.97
CA LEU A 130 18.09 15.92 12.80
C LEU A 130 18.92 16.90 11.97
N LEU A 131 20.19 17.11 12.34
CA LEU A 131 21.07 18.06 11.67
C LEU A 131 21.42 17.60 10.25
N GLN A 132 21.62 16.29 10.04
CA GLN A 132 21.82 15.74 8.69
C GLN A 132 20.59 16.01 7.80
N LEU A 133 19.39 15.76 8.32
CA LEU A 133 18.15 16.01 7.59
C LEU A 133 17.96 17.50 7.28
N ALA A 134 18.35 18.38 8.21
CA ALA A 134 18.34 19.82 7.96
C ALA A 134 19.25 20.20 6.77
N LEU A 135 20.46 19.64 6.70
CA LEU A 135 21.38 19.87 5.57
C LEU A 135 20.79 19.34 4.25
N ASP A 136 20.27 18.11 4.25
CA ASP A 136 19.70 17.47 3.06
C ASP A 136 18.51 18.28 2.50
N LEU A 137 17.71 18.89 3.38
CA LEU A 137 16.53 19.69 3.02
C LEU A 137 16.80 21.20 2.89
N GLY A 138 18.05 21.64 3.04
CA GLY A 138 18.42 23.07 2.96
C GLY A 138 17.86 23.94 4.09
N VAL A 139 17.56 23.36 5.25
CA VAL A 139 17.12 24.09 6.45
C VAL A 139 18.33 24.65 7.19
N ALA A 140 18.33 25.95 7.47
CA ALA A 140 19.42 26.61 8.17
C ALA A 140 19.57 26.09 9.62
N ILE A 141 20.80 25.75 10.03
CA ILE A 141 21.15 25.22 11.35
C ILE A 141 21.66 26.34 12.28
N GLY A 142 22.85 26.90 12.00
CA GLY A 142 23.41 28.01 12.80
C GLY A 142 23.44 27.77 14.32
N GLU A 143 23.20 28.81 15.10
CA GLU A 143 23.08 28.75 16.57
C GLU A 143 21.63 28.46 17.04
N ARG A 144 20.82 27.84 16.19
CA ARG A 144 19.41 27.56 16.49
C ARG A 144 19.26 26.38 17.44
N ARG A 145 18.16 26.36 18.16
CA ARG A 145 17.79 25.20 18.97
C ARG A 145 17.26 24.07 18.07
N ASN A 146 17.45 22.83 18.50
CA ASN A 146 16.99 21.65 17.76
C ASN A 146 15.48 21.68 17.51
N GLU A 147 14.69 22.21 18.45
CA GLU A 147 13.25 22.37 18.30
C GLU A 147 12.89 23.31 17.14
N GLU A 148 13.64 24.39 16.95
CA GLU A 148 13.39 25.36 15.88
C GLU A 148 13.71 24.76 14.51
N ILE A 149 14.83 24.03 14.41
CA ILE A 149 15.22 23.30 13.21
C ILE A 149 14.17 22.23 12.87
N ALA A 150 13.73 21.47 13.88
CA ALA A 150 12.73 20.43 13.73
C ALA A 150 11.37 20.98 13.29
N ILE A 151 10.94 22.13 13.81
CA ILE A 151 9.69 22.80 13.38
C ILE A 151 9.74 23.15 11.89
N ASP A 152 10.86 23.68 11.40
CA ASP A 152 11.00 24.05 9.99
C ASP A 152 11.00 22.82 9.08
N ILE A 153 11.77 21.78 9.44
CA ILE A 153 11.75 20.49 8.75
C ILE A 153 10.32 19.95 8.70
N ALA A 154 9.62 19.91 9.84
CA ALA A 154 8.28 19.34 9.89
C ALA A 154 7.27 20.11 9.03
N LYS A 155 7.33 21.44 9.02
CA LYS A 155 6.48 22.27 8.13
C LYS A 155 6.79 22.02 6.66
N LEU A 156 8.07 21.90 6.30
CA LEU A 156 8.49 21.59 4.94
C LEU A 156 7.95 20.23 4.48
N LEU A 157 8.13 19.18 5.30
CA LEU A 157 7.62 17.84 5.01
C LEU A 157 6.08 17.81 4.92
N LEU A 158 5.37 18.58 5.75
CA LEU A 158 3.91 18.65 5.68
C LEU A 158 3.40 19.36 4.42
N ALA A 159 4.16 20.31 3.88
CA ALA A 159 3.80 21.01 2.65
C ALA A 159 3.85 20.08 1.42
N GLU A 160 4.71 19.06 1.42
CA GLU A 160 4.81 18.10 0.31
C GLU A 160 3.51 17.33 0.04
N PHE A 161 2.66 17.14 1.05
CA PHE A 161 1.37 16.47 0.88
C PHE A 161 0.31 17.30 0.14
N GLY A 162 0.55 18.61 -0.05
CA GLY A 162 -0.35 19.52 -0.77
C GLY A 162 0.26 20.13 -2.03
N LYS A 163 1.48 19.73 -2.39
CA LYS A 163 2.25 20.30 -3.51
C LYS A 163 1.61 19.97 -4.85
N GLN A 164 1.33 20.99 -5.66
CA GLN A 164 0.68 20.84 -6.98
C GLN A 164 1.66 20.92 -8.15
N GLU A 165 2.84 21.53 -7.94
CA GLU A 165 3.85 21.78 -8.96
C GLU A 165 5.26 21.45 -8.44
N GLY A 166 6.20 21.19 -9.36
CA GLY A 166 7.57 20.80 -9.04
C GLY A 166 7.75 19.32 -8.73
N GLU A 167 8.87 18.99 -8.09
CA GLU A 167 9.24 17.61 -7.72
C GLU A 167 9.10 17.41 -6.21
N LEU A 168 8.94 16.17 -5.76
CA LEU A 168 9.02 15.86 -4.33
C LEU A 168 10.45 16.12 -3.83
N LEU A 169 10.57 16.60 -2.59
CA LEU A 169 11.87 16.79 -1.91
C LEU A 169 12.64 15.48 -1.73
#